data_AF-A0A2U3JYP7-F1
#
_entry.id   AF-A0A2U3JYP7-F1
#
_cell.length_a   1.000
_cell.length_b   1.000
_cell.length_c   1.000
_cell.angle_alpha   90.00
_cell.angle_beta   90.00
_cell.angle_gamma   90.00
#
_symmetry.space_group_name_H-M   'P 1'
#
loop_
_entity.id
_entity.type
_entity.pdbx_description
1 polymer ?
#
loop_
_entity_poly.entity_id
_entity_poly.type
_entity_poly.pdbx_seq_one_letter_code
_entity_poly.pdbx_strand_id
1 'polypeptide(L)'
;MGVVSKILEKKGRQAVSRIKDVFSAGPEKEPDYPLGLHQNAILRFDPTDFILAAENFKIGLPSGDISVMAIGEFNCLGISFHRAYLKDLNDEEWILQVAHTMAGPAQRDEPAPRRLAAAGKQELEVILFQTIDEVYPDDWDLWLNEKTGLIGYKDFHTPDQVEYYRVFQNPGPDWASPIEFRECVRGCGEKFSINHAMMLYSRGVQAAAGEELTEYLLVSREEDDEGVMVRIMAGMPVSPMSLTIL
;
A
#
# COMPACT_ATOMS: atom_id res chain seq x y z
N MET A 1 -2.80 -8.54 -12.60
CA MET A 1 -3.44 -7.22 -12.79
C MET A 1 -4.40 -7.03 -11.65
N GLY A 2 -4.03 -6.13 -10.75
CA GLY A 2 -4.72 -5.88 -9.50
C GLY A 2 -6.02 -5.12 -9.67
N VAL A 3 -6.80 -5.17 -8.60
CA VAL A 3 -8.10 -4.52 -8.39
C VAL A 3 -8.08 -3.07 -8.87
N VAL A 4 -7.13 -2.26 -8.40
CA VAL A 4 -7.04 -0.85 -8.81
C VAL A 4 -6.76 -0.70 -10.30
N SER A 5 -5.84 -1.45 -10.88
CA SER A 5 -5.57 -1.38 -12.33
C SER A 5 -6.79 -1.76 -13.17
N LYS A 6 -7.51 -2.82 -12.81
CA LYS A 6 -8.75 -3.23 -13.49
C LYS A 6 -9.80 -2.11 -13.47
N ILE A 7 -10.00 -1.52 -12.28
CA ILE A 7 -10.91 -0.39 -12.11
C ILE A 7 -10.47 0.81 -12.94
N LEU A 8 -9.18 1.17 -12.92
CA LEU A 8 -8.63 2.30 -13.68
C LEU A 8 -8.73 2.07 -15.20
N GLU A 9 -8.47 0.87 -15.71
CA GLU A 9 -8.61 0.57 -17.13
C GLU A 9 -10.05 0.68 -17.62
N LYS A 10 -11.01 0.21 -16.80
CA LYS A 10 -12.44 0.31 -17.12
C LYS A 10 -12.92 1.76 -17.02
N LYS A 11 -12.56 2.48 -15.97
CA LYS A 11 -12.94 3.88 -15.76
C LYS A 11 -12.27 4.81 -16.77
N GLY A 12 -11.01 4.58 -17.12
CA GLY A 12 -10.30 5.30 -18.18
C GLY A 12 -11.02 5.17 -19.53
N ARG A 13 -11.49 3.96 -19.88
CA ARG A 13 -12.34 3.75 -21.07
C ARG A 13 -13.67 4.54 -21.00
N GLN A 14 -14.28 4.65 -19.84
CA GLN A 14 -15.49 5.46 -19.64
C GLN A 14 -15.20 6.97 -19.66
N ALA A 15 -14.07 7.43 -19.12
CA ALA A 15 -13.68 8.84 -19.08
C ALA A 15 -13.45 9.42 -20.49
N VAL A 16 -12.85 8.64 -21.41
CA VAL A 16 -12.72 9.02 -22.84
C VAL A 16 -14.09 9.29 -23.47
N SER A 17 -15.15 8.61 -23.02
CA SER A 17 -16.51 8.85 -23.50
C SER A 17 -17.15 10.14 -22.93
N ARG A 18 -16.60 10.72 -21.86
CA ARG A 18 -17.11 11.89 -21.12
C ARG A 18 -16.23 13.14 -21.22
N ILE A 19 -15.33 13.19 -22.20
CA ILE A 19 -14.37 14.30 -22.40
C ILE A 19 -15.03 15.69 -22.33
N LYS A 20 -16.28 15.84 -22.79
CA LYS A 20 -17.02 17.13 -22.73
C LYS A 20 -17.32 17.62 -21.30
N ASP A 21 -17.54 16.72 -20.36
CA ASP A 21 -17.89 17.08 -18.98
C ASP A 21 -16.63 17.48 -18.18
N VAL A 22 -15.49 16.86 -18.49
CA VAL A 22 -14.18 17.15 -17.88
C VAL A 22 -13.69 18.56 -18.20
N PHE A 23 -13.91 19.04 -19.43
CA PHE A 23 -13.58 20.43 -19.80
C PHE A 23 -14.51 21.48 -19.17
N SER A 24 -15.61 21.06 -18.54
CA SER A 24 -16.63 21.94 -17.96
C SER A 24 -16.49 22.12 -16.45
N ALA A 25 -15.83 21.16 -15.77
CA ALA A 25 -15.51 21.27 -14.36
C ALA A 25 -14.17 22.00 -14.20
N GLY A 26 -14.14 23.11 -13.44
CA GLY A 26 -12.88 23.74 -13.05
C GLY A 26 -11.99 22.75 -12.28
N PRO A 27 -10.67 22.99 -12.21
CA PRO A 27 -9.74 22.05 -11.57
C PRO A 27 -10.12 21.84 -10.11
N GLU A 28 -10.43 20.59 -9.73
CA GLU A 28 -10.54 20.20 -8.32
C GLU A 28 -9.17 20.38 -7.69
N LYS A 29 -9.10 21.06 -6.54
CA LYS A 29 -7.82 21.28 -5.85
C LYS A 29 -7.27 19.94 -5.41
N GLU A 30 -6.08 19.57 -5.89
CA GLU A 30 -5.43 18.33 -5.50
C GLU A 30 -5.18 18.32 -3.97
N PRO A 31 -5.50 17.20 -3.29
CA PRO A 31 -5.14 17.03 -1.89
C PRO A 31 -3.63 17.07 -1.69
N ASP A 32 -3.21 17.62 -0.55
CA ASP A 32 -1.81 17.64 -0.14
C ASP A 32 -1.47 16.30 0.52
N TYR A 33 -0.92 15.35 -0.25
CA TYR A 33 -0.54 14.03 0.26
C TYR A 33 0.91 14.04 0.79
N PRO A 34 1.24 13.14 1.75
CA PRO A 34 2.60 13.02 2.27
C PRO A 34 3.64 12.85 1.17
N LEU A 35 4.87 13.30 1.46
CA LEU A 35 6.00 13.30 0.53
C LEU A 35 5.79 14.13 -0.75
N GLY A 36 4.66 14.83 -0.90
CA GLY A 36 4.31 15.51 -2.15
C GLY A 36 3.76 14.56 -3.21
N LEU A 37 3.29 13.38 -2.81
CA LEU A 37 2.62 12.45 -3.72
C LEU A 37 1.41 13.12 -4.37
N HIS A 38 1.23 12.89 -5.66
CA HIS A 38 0.05 13.33 -6.40
C HIS A 38 -0.13 12.41 -7.61
N GLN A 39 -1.33 12.45 -8.21
CA GLN A 39 -1.61 11.60 -9.36
C GLN A 39 -0.75 12.04 -10.55
N ASN A 40 -0.25 11.08 -11.33
CA ASN A 40 0.66 11.28 -12.46
C ASN A 40 2.08 11.76 -12.07
N ALA A 41 2.40 11.82 -10.78
CA ALA A 41 3.78 12.02 -10.34
C ALA A 41 4.66 10.84 -10.77
N ILE A 42 5.95 11.11 -10.97
CA ILE A 42 6.95 10.07 -11.26
C ILE A 42 7.81 9.88 -10.02
N LEU A 43 7.98 8.64 -9.58
CA LEU A 43 8.84 8.27 -8.47
C LEU A 43 10.13 7.63 -8.99
N ARG A 44 11.23 7.92 -8.29
CA ARG A 44 12.51 7.23 -8.44
C ARG A 44 12.99 6.77 -7.07
N PHE A 45 13.47 5.53 -7.03
CA PHE A 45 14.00 4.90 -5.83
C PHE A 45 15.52 4.86 -5.90
N ASP A 46 16.18 5.27 -4.82
CA ASP A 46 17.61 4.98 -4.62
C ASP A 46 17.78 3.46 -4.48
N PRO A 47 18.69 2.83 -5.26
CA PRO A 47 18.86 1.38 -5.24
C PRO A 47 19.53 0.87 -3.96
N THR A 48 20.08 1.74 -3.11
CA THR A 48 20.86 1.36 -1.91
C THR A 48 20.11 0.40 -1.00
N ASP A 49 18.85 0.70 -0.68
CA ASP A 49 18.02 -0.14 0.21
C ASP A 49 17.84 -1.56 -0.37
N PHE A 50 17.72 -1.66 -1.70
CA PHE A 50 17.58 -2.93 -2.43
C PHE A 50 18.90 -3.69 -2.58
N ILE A 51 20.01 -2.97 -2.75
CA ILE A 51 21.36 -3.57 -2.82
C ILE A 51 21.72 -4.20 -1.46
N LEU A 52 21.41 -3.52 -0.36
CA LEU A 52 21.63 -4.04 0.99
C LEU A 52 20.76 -5.27 1.28
N ALA A 53 19.51 -5.25 0.81
CA ALA A 53 18.58 -6.36 0.86
C ALA A 53 19.06 -7.61 0.08
N ALA A 54 19.84 -7.42 -0.98
CA ALA A 54 20.31 -8.46 -1.90
C ALA A 54 19.14 -9.31 -2.47
N GLU A 55 19.44 -10.49 -3.04
CA GLU A 55 18.43 -11.42 -3.59
C GLU A 55 17.56 -12.12 -2.54
N ASN A 56 17.66 -11.72 -1.26
CA ASN A 56 17.00 -12.42 -0.16
C ASN A 56 15.56 -11.94 0.09
N PHE A 57 15.21 -10.74 -0.40
CA PHE A 57 13.84 -10.26 -0.46
C PHE A 57 13.09 -10.87 -1.65
N LYS A 58 11.78 -11.05 -1.49
CA LYS A 58 10.86 -11.50 -2.54
C LYS A 58 10.66 -10.45 -3.63
N ILE A 59 10.87 -9.18 -3.31
CA ILE A 59 10.67 -8.05 -4.24
C ILE A 59 12.01 -7.43 -4.61
N GLY A 60 12.13 -7.02 -5.87
CA GLY A 60 13.28 -6.29 -6.38
C GLY A 60 13.07 -4.78 -6.40
N LEU A 61 14.08 -4.07 -6.91
CA LEU A 61 13.93 -2.66 -7.27
C LEU A 61 12.93 -2.53 -8.44
N PRO A 62 11.95 -1.60 -8.38
CA PRO A 62 11.09 -1.33 -9.53
C PRO A 62 11.89 -0.93 -10.77
N SER A 63 11.35 -1.23 -11.96
CA SER A 63 12.06 -0.97 -13.20
C SER A 63 12.00 0.50 -13.60
N GLY A 64 13.05 1.25 -13.25
CA GLY A 64 13.22 2.65 -13.66
C GLY A 64 12.24 3.61 -13.02
N ASP A 65 11.77 4.58 -13.80
CA ASP A 65 10.79 5.58 -13.37
C ASP A 65 9.42 4.91 -13.21
N ILE A 66 8.78 5.10 -12.05
CA ILE A 66 7.47 4.51 -11.74
C ILE A 66 6.41 5.60 -11.58
N SER A 67 5.25 5.41 -12.22
CA SER A 67 4.20 6.44 -12.27
C SER A 67 3.11 6.21 -11.23
N VAL A 68 2.64 7.28 -10.58
CA VAL A 68 1.47 7.22 -9.67
C VAL A 68 0.17 7.21 -10.47
N MET A 69 -0.52 6.07 -10.45
CA MET A 69 -1.78 5.86 -11.18
C MET A 69 -2.99 6.31 -10.37
N ALA A 70 -2.96 6.07 -9.06
CA ALA A 70 -4.03 6.43 -8.14
C ALA A 70 -3.48 6.60 -6.73
N ILE A 71 -4.24 7.28 -5.88
CA ILE A 71 -3.92 7.45 -4.46
C ILE A 71 -5.12 7.04 -3.62
N GLY A 72 -4.89 6.07 -2.75
CA GLY A 72 -5.79 5.61 -1.71
C GLY A 72 -5.52 6.27 -0.36
N GLU A 73 -6.58 6.48 0.41
CA GLU A 73 -6.50 6.99 1.78
C GLU A 73 -7.42 6.18 2.71
N PHE A 74 -6.92 5.90 3.91
CA PHE A 74 -7.73 5.34 5.00
C PHE A 74 -7.12 5.70 6.36
N ASN A 75 -7.93 5.58 7.40
CA ASN A 75 -7.49 5.73 8.78
C ASN A 75 -7.76 4.43 9.52
N CYS A 76 -6.76 3.94 10.24
CA CYS A 76 -6.89 2.73 11.03
C CYS A 76 -6.02 2.84 12.28
N LEU A 77 -6.56 2.44 13.44
CA LEU A 77 -5.84 2.44 14.73
C LEU A 77 -5.21 3.81 15.10
N GLY A 78 -5.82 4.92 14.67
CA GLY A 78 -5.30 6.27 14.93
C GLY A 78 -4.13 6.70 14.02
N ILE A 79 -3.80 5.89 13.01
CA ILE A 79 -2.77 6.15 12.00
C ILE A 79 -3.46 6.45 10.67
N SER A 80 -2.96 7.46 9.98
CA SER A 80 -3.36 7.77 8.61
C SER A 80 -2.47 7.05 7.63
N PHE A 81 -3.09 6.37 6.68
CA PHE A 81 -2.42 5.66 5.61
C PHE A 81 -2.74 6.29 4.27
N HIS A 82 -1.71 6.45 3.44
CA HIS A 82 -1.82 6.79 2.04
C HIS A 82 -1.18 5.69 1.22
N ARG A 83 -1.87 5.19 0.20
CA ARG A 83 -1.36 4.19 -0.74
C ARG A 83 -1.28 4.80 -2.12
N ALA A 84 -0.06 5.05 -2.60
CA ALA A 84 0.13 5.36 -4.01
C ALA A 84 0.16 4.03 -4.77
N TYR A 85 -0.79 3.86 -5.68
CA TYR A 85 -0.82 2.74 -6.63
C TYR A 85 0.04 3.11 -7.82
N LEU A 86 1.09 2.31 -8.04
CA LEU A 86 2.16 2.64 -8.95
C LEU A 86 2.23 1.61 -10.08
N LYS A 87 2.72 2.06 -11.23
CA LYS A 87 3.00 1.20 -12.38
C LYS A 87 4.37 1.54 -12.96
N ASP A 88 5.22 0.52 -13.12
CA ASP A 88 6.57 0.71 -13.66
C ASP A 88 6.59 0.56 -15.19
N LEU A 89 7.79 0.67 -15.78
CA LEU A 89 7.99 0.57 -17.22
C LEU A 89 7.65 -0.81 -17.80
N ASN A 90 7.62 -1.86 -16.97
CA ASN A 90 7.27 -3.22 -17.36
C ASN A 90 5.80 -3.55 -17.08
N ASP A 91 4.99 -2.54 -16.78
CA ASP A 91 3.61 -2.68 -16.36
C ASP A 91 3.42 -3.47 -15.04
N GLU A 92 4.48 -3.63 -14.24
CA GLU A 92 4.36 -4.23 -12.92
C GLU A 92 3.69 -3.27 -11.95
N GLU A 93 2.89 -3.83 -11.05
CA GLU A 93 2.09 -3.08 -10.10
C GLU A 93 2.73 -3.06 -8.72
N TRP A 94 2.83 -1.86 -8.16
CA TRP A 94 3.42 -1.63 -6.86
C TRP A 94 2.51 -0.74 -6.03
N ILE A 95 2.65 -0.82 -4.70
CA ILE A 95 1.98 0.07 -3.77
C ILE A 95 3.02 0.68 -2.85
N LEU A 96 3.17 2.00 -2.90
CA LEU A 96 3.91 2.73 -1.87
C LEU A 96 2.92 3.11 -0.77
N GLN A 97 3.02 2.44 0.37
CA GLN A 97 2.23 2.74 1.56
C GLN A 97 3.01 3.69 2.46
N VAL A 98 2.40 4.83 2.77
CA VAL A 98 2.90 5.83 3.71
C VAL A 98 1.98 5.87 4.91
N ALA A 99 2.52 5.53 6.09
CA ALA A 99 1.83 5.60 7.37
C ALA A 99 2.38 6.78 8.18
N HIS A 100 1.48 7.58 8.75
CA HIS A 100 1.85 8.66 9.65
C HIS A 100 0.80 8.86 10.74
N THR A 101 1.26 9.30 11.91
CA THR A 101 0.34 9.70 12.98
C THR A 101 -0.25 11.07 12.66
N MET A 102 -1.56 11.21 12.86
CA MET A 102 -2.20 12.52 12.77
C MET A 102 -1.58 13.43 13.81
N ALA A 103 -0.96 14.53 13.37
CA ALA A 103 -0.65 15.64 14.25
C ALA A 103 -1.90 15.98 15.08
N GLY A 104 -1.75 16.16 16.40
CA GLY A 104 -2.82 16.72 17.24
C GLY A 104 -3.42 17.98 16.60
N PRO A 105 -4.65 18.37 16.96
CA PRO A 105 -5.47 19.30 16.18
C PRO A 105 -4.68 20.52 15.70
N ALA A 106 -4.37 20.55 14.41
CA ALA A 106 -3.66 21.66 13.80
C ALA A 106 -4.51 22.93 13.91
N GLN A 107 -3.94 24.02 14.43
CA GLN A 107 -4.60 25.33 14.37
C GLN A 107 -4.90 25.66 12.90
N ARG A 108 -6.15 26.08 12.66
CA ARG A 108 -6.79 26.09 11.34
C ARG A 108 -6.18 27.09 10.34
N ASP A 109 -5.24 27.93 10.76
CA ASP A 109 -4.81 29.12 10.02
C ASP A 109 -3.34 29.12 9.51
N GLU A 110 -2.58 28.03 9.62
CA GLU A 110 -1.21 27.97 9.05
C GLU A 110 -1.12 27.30 7.66
N PRO A 111 -0.24 27.80 6.77
CA PRO A 111 -0.04 27.25 5.42
C PRO A 111 0.58 25.84 5.44
N ALA A 112 0.15 25.00 4.51
CA ALA A 112 0.45 23.56 4.39
C ALA A 112 1.93 23.15 4.63
N PRO A 113 2.96 23.77 4.02
CA PRO A 113 4.34 23.33 4.23
C PRO A 113 4.89 23.61 5.64
N ARG A 114 4.21 24.43 6.46
CA ARG A 114 4.57 24.66 7.88
C ARG A 114 3.80 23.80 8.86
N ARG A 115 2.63 23.24 8.48
CA ARG A 115 1.90 22.27 9.31
C ARG A 115 2.71 20.99 9.56
N LEU A 116 3.53 20.59 8.59
CA LEU A 116 4.45 19.45 8.69
C LEU A 116 5.61 19.68 9.69
N ALA A 117 5.94 20.93 10.02
CA ALA A 117 7.07 21.26 10.90
C ALA A 117 6.67 21.56 12.37
N ALA A 118 5.38 21.81 12.64
CA ALA A 118 4.89 22.27 13.95
C ALA A 118 4.24 21.17 14.81
N ALA A 119 4.01 19.98 14.25
CA ALA A 119 3.58 18.81 15.00
C ALA A 119 4.82 18.03 15.45
N GLY A 120 4.92 17.71 16.75
CA GLY A 120 6.01 16.89 17.27
C GLY A 120 6.23 15.66 16.40
N LYS A 121 7.49 15.46 15.98
CA LYS A 121 8.06 14.32 15.24
C LYS A 121 6.98 13.34 14.71
N GLN A 122 6.36 13.66 13.57
CA GLN A 122 5.54 12.68 12.86
C GLN A 122 6.45 11.52 12.46
N GLU A 123 6.20 10.35 13.03
CA GLU A 123 6.84 9.12 12.59
C GLU A 123 6.20 8.75 11.25
N LEU A 124 7.03 8.80 10.22
CA LEU A 124 6.67 8.43 8.86
C LEU A 124 7.26 7.07 8.58
N GLU A 125 6.41 6.08 8.38
CA GLU A 125 6.82 4.75 7.93
C GLU A 125 6.41 4.59 6.46
N VAL A 126 7.35 4.13 5.64
CA VAL A 126 7.13 3.95 4.21
C VAL A 126 7.52 2.52 3.84
N ILE A 127 6.57 1.79 3.26
CA ILE A 127 6.77 0.41 2.81
C ILE A 127 6.37 0.35 1.33
N LEU A 128 7.28 -0.14 0.50
CA LEU A 128 7.00 -0.47 -0.87
C LEU A 128 6.54 -1.93 -0.95
N PHE A 129 5.34 -2.16 -1.47
CA PHE A 129 4.76 -3.47 -1.66
C PHE A 129 4.70 -3.84 -3.14
N GLN A 130 4.91 -5.12 -3.44
CA GLN A 130 4.63 -5.74 -4.73
C GLN A 130 3.68 -6.91 -4.53
N THR A 131 2.72 -7.08 -5.44
CA THR A 131 1.84 -8.25 -5.42
C THR A 131 2.61 -9.49 -5.83
N ILE A 132 2.62 -10.51 -4.98
CA ILE A 132 3.26 -11.80 -5.28
C ILE A 132 2.24 -12.88 -5.62
N ASP A 133 0.99 -12.75 -5.15
CA ASP A 133 -0.09 -13.68 -5.48
C ASP A 133 -1.48 -13.03 -5.33
N GLU A 134 -2.44 -13.55 -6.08
CA GLU A 134 -3.86 -13.18 -6.03
C GLU A 134 -4.72 -14.43 -6.05
N VAL A 135 -5.51 -14.63 -5.00
CA VAL A 135 -6.41 -15.77 -4.87
C VAL A 135 -7.86 -15.29 -4.99
N TYR A 136 -8.67 -16.06 -5.71
CA TYR A 136 -10.11 -15.87 -5.81
C TYR A 136 -10.78 -17.07 -5.13
N PRO A 137 -11.02 -17.03 -3.80
CA PRO A 137 -11.48 -18.20 -3.06
C PRO A 137 -12.92 -18.58 -3.40
N ASP A 138 -13.15 -19.87 -3.61
CA ASP A 138 -14.49 -20.46 -3.59
C ASP A 138 -14.95 -20.75 -2.15
N ASP A 139 -13.99 -20.95 -1.24
CA ASP A 139 -14.21 -21.20 0.20
C ASP A 139 -13.58 -20.09 1.04
N TRP A 140 -14.42 -19.23 1.60
CA TRP A 140 -14.01 -18.11 2.44
C TRP A 140 -13.70 -18.51 3.88
N ASP A 141 -14.18 -19.67 4.36
CA ASP A 141 -13.90 -20.12 5.73
C ASP A 141 -12.42 -20.44 5.90
N LEU A 142 -11.76 -20.96 4.86
CA LEU A 142 -10.31 -21.17 4.87
C LEU A 142 -9.54 -19.87 5.17
N TRP A 143 -10.03 -18.73 4.68
CA TRP A 143 -9.31 -17.45 4.78
C TRP A 143 -9.69 -16.63 6.01
N LEU A 144 -10.97 -16.64 6.39
CA LEU A 144 -11.53 -15.67 7.35
C LEU A 144 -12.19 -16.30 8.58
N ASN A 145 -12.15 -17.63 8.74
CA ASN A 145 -12.67 -18.26 9.94
C ASN A 145 -12.03 -17.65 11.20
N GLU A 146 -12.85 -17.32 12.20
CA GLU A 146 -12.48 -16.60 13.41
C GLU A 146 -11.46 -17.31 14.33
N LYS A 147 -11.00 -18.51 13.96
CA LYS A 147 -10.02 -19.29 14.75
C LYS A 147 -8.98 -19.98 13.90
N THR A 148 -9.33 -20.35 12.68
CA THR A 148 -8.47 -21.15 11.80
C THR A 148 -8.23 -20.51 10.44
N GLY A 149 -8.80 -19.32 10.20
CA GLY A 149 -8.62 -18.60 8.95
C GLY A 149 -7.16 -18.21 8.74
N LEU A 150 -6.67 -18.37 7.51
CA LEU A 150 -5.29 -18.00 7.14
C LEU A 150 -4.99 -16.53 7.42
N ILE A 151 -5.94 -15.63 7.12
CA ILE A 151 -5.79 -14.21 7.48
C ILE A 151 -6.03 -14.09 8.99
N GLY A 152 -4.97 -13.75 9.71
CA GLY A 152 -5.01 -13.62 11.16
C GLY A 152 -4.37 -14.76 11.91
N TYR A 153 -4.01 -15.87 11.27
CA TYR A 153 -3.21 -16.92 11.90
C TYR A 153 -1.81 -16.41 12.29
N LYS A 154 -1.11 -17.09 13.21
CA LYS A 154 0.16 -16.63 13.80
C LYS A 154 1.34 -16.64 12.83
N ASP A 155 1.29 -17.54 11.86
CA ASP A 155 2.25 -17.72 10.79
C ASP A 155 1.49 -17.79 9.46
N PHE A 156 2.19 -17.43 8.40
CA PHE A 156 1.69 -17.52 7.03
C PHE A 156 2.79 -18.08 6.15
N HIS A 157 2.47 -19.10 5.36
CA HIS A 157 3.37 -19.71 4.40
C HIS A 157 2.97 -19.26 3.00
N THR A 158 3.89 -18.63 2.29
CA THR A 158 3.69 -18.31 0.87
C THR A 158 3.78 -19.59 0.01
N PRO A 159 3.32 -19.58 -1.25
CA PRO A 159 3.31 -20.78 -2.10
C PRO A 159 4.67 -21.49 -2.22
N ASP A 160 5.76 -20.74 -2.21
CA ASP A 160 7.15 -21.21 -2.19
C ASP A 160 7.66 -21.63 -0.80
N GLN A 161 6.77 -21.81 0.18
CA GLN A 161 7.03 -22.31 1.52
C GLN A 161 7.90 -21.38 2.40
N VAL A 162 7.97 -20.10 2.06
CA VAL A 162 8.59 -19.11 2.94
C VAL A 162 7.63 -18.76 4.07
N GLU A 163 8.11 -18.83 5.30
CA GLU A 163 7.35 -18.54 6.52
C GLU A 163 7.52 -17.09 6.97
N TYR A 164 6.39 -16.48 7.33
CA TYR A 164 6.30 -15.17 7.98
C TYR A 164 5.49 -15.29 9.25
N TYR A 165 5.79 -14.46 10.24
CA TYR A 165 5.07 -14.42 11.51
C TYR A 165 4.27 -13.13 11.65
N ARG A 166 3.10 -13.23 12.27
CA ARG A 166 2.21 -12.08 12.49
C ARG A 166 2.94 -11.00 13.30
N VAL A 167 2.87 -9.75 12.81
CA VAL A 167 3.54 -8.60 13.45
C VAL A 167 2.85 -8.23 14.76
N PHE A 168 1.52 -8.28 14.77
CA PHE A 168 0.72 -7.91 15.94
C PHE A 168 0.40 -9.12 16.82
N GLN A 169 0.34 -8.90 18.13
CA GLN A 169 -0.05 -9.93 19.11
C GLN A 169 0.79 -11.20 18.97
N ASN A 170 2.12 -11.03 18.86
CA ASN A 170 3.11 -12.09 18.82
C ASN A 170 4.21 -11.81 19.87
N PRO A 171 4.44 -12.69 20.87
CA PRO A 171 3.70 -13.92 21.13
C PRO A 171 2.25 -13.63 21.57
N GLY A 172 1.34 -14.53 21.22
CA GLY A 172 -0.09 -14.38 21.50
C GLY A 172 -0.87 -15.62 21.09
N PRO A 173 -2.22 -15.54 20.98
CA PRO A 173 -3.02 -16.66 20.49
C PRO A 173 -2.62 -17.05 19.07
N ASP A 174 -2.87 -18.31 18.69
CA ASP A 174 -2.60 -18.79 17.32
C ASP A 174 -3.35 -17.97 16.27
N TRP A 175 -4.48 -17.35 16.62
CA TRP A 175 -5.26 -16.52 15.72
C TRP A 175 -5.61 -15.16 16.35
N ALA A 176 -5.63 -14.12 15.51
CA ALA A 176 -6.06 -12.76 15.86
C ALA A 176 -6.94 -12.19 14.74
N SER A 177 -7.92 -11.37 15.11
CA SER A 177 -8.84 -10.75 14.15
C SER A 177 -8.11 -9.89 13.13
N PRO A 178 -8.40 -10.05 11.82
CA PRO A 178 -7.92 -9.13 10.79
C PRO A 178 -8.32 -7.68 11.07
N ILE A 179 -7.48 -6.76 10.63
CA ILE A 179 -7.76 -5.34 10.69
C ILE A 179 -8.67 -4.99 9.51
N GLU A 180 -9.88 -4.51 9.82
CA GLU A 180 -10.87 -4.10 8.82
C GLU A 180 -10.90 -2.58 8.66
N PHE A 181 -10.95 -2.13 7.40
CA PHE A 181 -11.13 -0.71 7.05
C PHE A 181 -11.64 -0.56 5.63
N ARG A 182 -12.11 0.65 5.31
CA ARG A 182 -12.50 1.05 3.96
C ARG A 182 -11.52 2.07 3.42
N GLU A 183 -10.90 1.74 2.30
CA GLU A 183 -10.01 2.61 1.55
C GLU A 183 -10.80 3.45 0.54
N CYS A 184 -10.50 4.74 0.46
CA CYS A 184 -11.03 5.65 -0.55
C CYS A 184 -9.94 5.94 -1.57
N VAL A 185 -10.13 5.52 -2.82
CA VAL A 185 -9.13 5.65 -3.89
C VAL A 185 -9.56 6.69 -4.89
N ARG A 186 -8.63 7.57 -5.27
CA ARG A 186 -8.79 8.54 -6.36
C ARG A 186 -7.84 8.19 -7.50
N GLY A 187 -8.37 8.03 -8.71
CA GLY A 187 -7.57 7.79 -9.90
C GLY A 187 -8.37 8.02 -11.17
N CYS A 188 -7.69 8.43 -12.25
CA CYS A 188 -8.31 8.80 -13.53
C CYS A 188 -9.48 9.81 -13.41
N GLY A 189 -9.43 10.72 -12.43
CA GLY A 189 -10.50 11.70 -12.19
C GLY A 189 -11.76 11.13 -11.54
N GLU A 190 -11.74 9.87 -11.09
CA GLU A 190 -12.84 9.24 -10.38
C GLU A 190 -12.46 8.81 -8.96
N LYS A 191 -13.47 8.64 -8.12
CA LYS A 191 -13.34 8.10 -6.75
C LYS A 191 -14.01 6.74 -6.68
N PHE A 192 -13.42 5.81 -5.95
CA PHE A 192 -14.01 4.50 -5.65
C PHE A 192 -13.54 4.02 -4.27
N SER A 193 -14.09 2.92 -3.76
CA SER A 193 -13.69 2.37 -2.47
C SER A 193 -13.37 0.90 -2.56
N ILE A 194 -12.46 0.46 -1.69
CA ILE A 194 -12.13 -0.94 -1.47
C ILE A 194 -12.30 -1.24 0.01
N ASN A 195 -13.02 -2.30 0.34
CA ASN A 195 -13.13 -2.81 1.71
C ASN A 195 -12.00 -3.83 1.93
N HIS A 196 -11.28 -3.67 3.04
CA HIS A 196 -10.17 -4.53 3.39
C HIS A 196 -10.46 -5.29 4.68
N ALA A 197 -9.99 -6.55 4.75
CA ALA A 197 -9.72 -7.26 5.98
C ALA A 197 -8.30 -7.82 5.87
N MET A 198 -7.34 -7.26 6.61
CA MET A 198 -5.91 -7.53 6.40
C MET A 198 -5.18 -8.00 7.65
N MET A 199 -4.07 -8.70 7.43
CA MET A 199 -3.08 -8.99 8.46
C MET A 199 -1.67 -8.76 7.92
N LEU A 200 -0.82 -8.15 8.75
CA LEU A 200 0.59 -7.92 8.44
C LEU A 200 1.46 -8.97 9.13
N TYR A 201 2.33 -9.59 8.34
CA TYR A 201 3.33 -10.54 8.79
C TYR A 201 4.72 -10.01 8.47
N SER A 202 5.74 -10.53 9.14
CA SER A 202 7.13 -10.20 8.86
C SER A 202 8.04 -11.41 9.01
N ARG A 203 9.22 -11.31 8.39
CA ARG A 203 10.35 -12.21 8.63
C ARG A 203 11.65 -11.40 8.67
N GLY A 204 12.64 -11.92 9.39
CA GLY A 204 14.01 -11.43 9.32
C GLY A 204 14.69 -11.89 8.03
N VAL A 205 15.41 -10.99 7.39
CA VAL A 205 16.19 -11.25 6.17
C VAL A 205 17.63 -10.84 6.44
N GLN A 206 18.58 -11.75 6.22
CA GLN A 206 19.99 -11.46 6.42
C GLN A 206 20.54 -10.69 5.22
N ALA A 207 21.01 -9.47 5.45
CA ALA A 207 21.67 -8.64 4.45
C ALA A 207 23.09 -9.14 4.17
N ALA A 208 23.65 -8.76 3.02
CA ALA A 208 25.03 -9.09 2.64
C ALA A 208 26.07 -8.55 3.64
N ALA A 209 25.76 -7.45 4.34
CA ALA A 209 26.61 -6.83 5.36
C ALA A 209 26.47 -7.47 6.76
N GLY A 210 25.66 -8.53 6.90
CA GLY A 210 25.37 -9.18 8.19
C GLY A 210 24.35 -8.44 9.06
N GLU A 211 23.70 -7.41 8.53
CA GLU A 211 22.58 -6.73 9.17
C GLU A 211 21.29 -7.54 8.96
N GLU A 212 20.40 -7.55 9.96
CA GLU A 212 19.08 -8.16 9.83
C GLU A 212 18.08 -7.10 9.36
N LEU A 213 17.55 -7.28 8.16
CA LEU A 213 16.49 -6.47 7.58
C LEU A 213 15.14 -7.13 7.84
N THR A 214 14.08 -6.33 7.77
CA THR A 214 12.72 -6.84 7.90
C THR A 214 12.06 -6.84 6.54
N GLU A 215 11.53 -8.00 6.14
CA GLU A 215 10.59 -8.08 5.04
C GLU A 215 9.18 -8.29 5.61
N TYR A 216 8.23 -7.56 5.03
CA TYR A 216 6.82 -7.68 5.37
C TYR A 216 6.06 -8.51 4.35
N LEU A 217 4.99 -9.15 4.81
CA LEU A 217 3.98 -9.78 3.98
C LEU A 217 2.62 -9.23 4.41
N LEU A 218 1.93 -8.56 3.49
CA LEU A 218 0.59 -8.06 3.71
C LEU A 218 -0.40 -8.99 3.00
N VAL A 219 -1.24 -9.65 3.80
CA VAL A 219 -2.31 -10.52 3.30
C VAL A 219 -3.63 -9.80 3.54
N SER A 220 -4.36 -9.50 2.47
CA SER A 220 -5.60 -8.73 2.54
C SER A 220 -6.69 -9.39 1.73
N ARG A 221 -7.85 -9.63 2.33
CA ARG A 221 -9.10 -9.67 1.58
C ARG A 221 -9.37 -8.28 1.04
N GLU A 222 -9.65 -8.17 -0.24
CA GLU A 222 -10.04 -6.92 -0.89
C GLU A 222 -11.38 -7.12 -1.59
N GLU A 223 -12.33 -6.22 -1.33
CA GLU A 223 -13.67 -6.26 -1.90
C GLU A 223 -14.06 -4.88 -2.43
N ASP A 224 -14.54 -4.84 -3.67
CA ASP A 224 -15.08 -3.66 -4.32
C ASP A 224 -16.38 -3.98 -5.08
N ASP A 225 -16.82 -3.07 -5.95
CA ASP A 225 -18.01 -3.27 -6.77
C ASP A 225 -17.82 -4.33 -7.89
N GLU A 226 -16.58 -4.74 -8.19
CA GLU A 226 -16.25 -5.69 -9.24
C GLU A 226 -16.10 -7.12 -8.73
N GLY A 227 -15.71 -7.28 -7.46
CA GLY A 227 -15.66 -8.58 -6.81
C GLY A 227 -14.87 -8.57 -5.51
N VAL A 228 -14.51 -9.79 -5.10
CA VAL A 228 -13.76 -10.03 -3.87
C VAL A 228 -12.64 -11.03 -4.13
N MET A 229 -11.48 -10.76 -3.54
CA MET A 229 -10.28 -11.57 -3.71
C MET A 229 -9.40 -11.49 -2.46
N VAL A 230 -8.38 -12.35 -2.38
CA VAL A 230 -7.29 -12.21 -1.43
C VAL A 230 -6.03 -11.81 -2.18
N ARG A 231 -5.44 -10.68 -1.81
CA ARG A 231 -4.15 -10.23 -2.30
C ARG A 231 -3.06 -10.54 -1.28
N ILE A 232 -1.95 -11.08 -1.78
CA ILE A 232 -0.73 -11.32 -1.01
C ILE A 232 0.36 -10.43 -1.60
N MET A 233 0.92 -9.54 -0.76
CA MET A 233 1.99 -8.63 -1.16
C MET A 233 3.21 -8.80 -0.28
N ALA A 234 4.39 -8.87 -0.88
CA ALA A 234 5.64 -8.74 -0.15
C ALA A 234 6.05 -7.27 -0.12
N GLY A 235 6.63 -6.84 1.00
CA GLY A 235 6.91 -5.44 1.28
C GLY A 235 8.30 -5.22 1.87
N MET A 236 8.95 -4.15 1.41
CA MET A 236 10.24 -3.70 1.92
C MET A 236 10.11 -2.29 2.52
N PRO A 237 10.59 -2.06 3.74
CA PRO A 237 10.74 -0.72 4.28
C PRO A 237 11.65 0.11 3.36
N VAL A 238 11.25 1.33 3.04
CA VAL A 238 12.06 2.26 2.24
C VAL A 238 12.27 3.55 3.01
N SER A 239 13.47 4.11 2.93
CA SER A 239 13.71 5.42 3.53
C SER A 239 12.98 6.51 2.72
N PRO A 240 12.25 7.43 3.36
CA PRO A 240 11.67 8.58 2.67
C PRO A 240 12.69 9.41 1.90
N MET A 241 13.95 9.43 2.36
CA MET A 241 15.05 10.16 1.72
C MET A 241 15.56 9.45 0.45
N SER A 242 15.26 8.16 0.30
CA SER A 242 15.59 7.36 -0.90
C SER A 242 14.58 7.59 -2.03
N LEU A 243 13.58 8.46 -1.84
CA LEU A 243 12.52 8.73 -2.81
C LEU A 243 12.69 10.11 -3.43
N THR A 244 12.71 10.15 -4.76
CA THR A 244 12.54 11.39 -5.53
C THR A 244 11.18 11.39 -6.19
N ILE A 245 10.40 12.45 -5.99
CA ILE A 245 9.09 12.65 -6.62
C ILE A 245 9.23 13.82 -7.61
N LEU A 246 8.84 13.57 -8.86
CA LEU A 246 8.96 14.47 -10.00
C LEU A 246 7.59 14.82 -10.59
#